data_AF-A0A244CLR4-F1
#
_entry.id   AF-A0A244CLR4-F1
#
_cell.length_a   1.000
_cell.length_b   1.000
_cell.length_c   1.000
_cell.angle_alpha   90.00
_cell.angle_beta   90.00
_cell.angle_gamma   90.00
#
_symmetry.space_group_name_H-M   'P 1'
#
loop_
_entity.id
_entity.type
_entity.pdbx_description
1 polymer ?
#
loop_
_entity_poly.entity_id
_entity_poly.type
_entity_poly.pdbx_seq_one_letter_code
_entity_poly.pdbx_strand_id
1 'polypeptide(L)'
;MDFINFKVGQKTIALKILDILLTERFENNLTALPNNNKSFIGVKDYMGSPTPIFDLGLILNNESTHVTNASLADLLQAREKDHIEWFKQLEHSITTGEPFGLARDPHQCAFGKWYDNFKTDNEDLDSILKRFDEPHKRIHSLADTLLNLIRQGQKEEALEIFASEKRTTFTLLLRLFESAREQVVLDYKPIIIFTTKDGQNPHIGLLVDKVEDSVSVDKSDIKPLDKLTSIGFDIDPQTRNMMRGLIKMEKSHSVIIDSSAIFKPSELEEATLIE
;
A
#
# COMPACT_ATOMS: atom_id res chain seq x y z
N MET A 1 -11.33 13.33 24.71
CA MET A 1 -12.10 12.40 23.84
C MET A 1 -11.14 11.36 23.35
N ASP A 2 -11.52 10.10 23.43
CA ASP A 2 -10.61 9.00 23.12
C ASP A 2 -10.95 8.38 21.77
N PHE A 3 -9.91 8.18 20.97
CA PHE A 3 -9.99 7.63 19.61
C PHE A 3 -9.03 6.46 19.45
N ILE A 4 -9.37 5.56 18.54
CA ILE A 4 -8.45 4.54 18.01
C ILE A 4 -8.11 4.94 16.58
N ASN A 5 -6.82 4.94 16.27
CA ASN A 5 -6.30 5.15 14.94
C ASN A 5 -6.22 3.81 14.18
N PHE A 6 -6.55 3.87 12.91
CA PHE A 6 -6.47 2.76 11.98
C PHE A 6 -5.79 3.19 10.69
N LYS A 7 -5.10 2.26 10.05
CA LYS A 7 -4.45 2.47 8.76
C LYS A 7 -5.38 2.13 7.60
N VAL A 8 -5.43 3.01 6.60
CA VAL A 8 -6.18 2.81 5.35
C VAL A 8 -5.38 3.38 4.17
N GLY A 9 -4.69 2.52 3.42
CA GLY A 9 -3.67 2.91 2.44
C GLY A 9 -2.60 3.77 3.12
N GLN A 10 -2.35 4.96 2.59
CA GLN A 10 -1.41 5.93 3.18
C GLN A 10 -2.04 6.85 4.24
N LYS A 11 -3.33 6.68 4.53
CA LYS A 11 -4.08 7.55 5.45
C LYS A 11 -4.20 6.90 6.82
N THR A 12 -4.22 7.73 7.86
CA THR A 12 -4.61 7.32 9.22
C THR A 12 -5.99 7.89 9.51
N ILE A 13 -6.91 7.04 9.95
CA ILE A 13 -8.27 7.42 10.31
C ILE A 13 -8.50 7.17 11.79
N ALA A 14 -9.27 8.04 12.44
CA ALA A 14 -9.58 7.97 13.86
C ALA A 14 -11.09 7.75 14.05
N LEU A 15 -11.44 6.73 14.81
CA LEU A 15 -12.81 6.46 15.26
C LEU A 15 -12.88 6.64 16.78
N LYS A 16 -13.98 7.19 17.29
CA LYS A 16 -14.18 7.29 18.73
C LYS A 16 -14.25 5.89 19.32
N ILE A 17 -13.62 5.68 20.48
CA ILE A 17 -13.67 4.38 21.16
C ILE A 17 -15.11 3.94 21.43
N LEU A 18 -15.98 4.87 21.82
CA LEU A 18 -17.38 4.59 22.13
C LEU A 18 -18.23 4.20 20.92
N ASP A 19 -17.75 4.45 19.70
CA ASP A 19 -18.44 4.12 18.46
C ASP A 19 -17.99 2.74 17.91
N ILE A 20 -17.10 2.03 18.62
CA ILE A 20 -16.55 0.72 18.24
C ILE A 20 -17.09 -0.37 19.17
N LEU A 21 -17.70 -1.41 18.60
CA LEU A 21 -18.13 -2.59 19.35
C LEU A 21 -17.03 -3.64 19.45
N LEU A 22 -16.41 -3.97 18.31
CA LEU A 22 -15.42 -5.05 18.21
C LEU A 22 -14.55 -4.85 16.96
N THR A 23 -13.32 -5.32 17.03
CA THR A 23 -12.47 -5.53 15.86
C THR A 23 -12.25 -7.02 15.62
N GLU A 24 -12.36 -7.46 14.38
CA GLU A 24 -12.14 -8.86 13.99
C GLU A 24 -11.16 -8.94 12.81
N ARG A 25 -10.32 -9.97 12.75
CA ARG A 25 -9.50 -10.23 11.56
C ARG A 25 -10.40 -10.50 10.35
N PHE A 26 -10.04 -9.95 9.20
CA PHE A 26 -10.73 -10.26 7.96
C PHE A 26 -10.22 -11.58 7.36
N GLU A 27 -11.13 -12.54 7.20
CA GLU A 27 -10.84 -13.89 6.67
C GLU A 27 -11.55 -14.16 5.33
N ASN A 28 -11.97 -13.11 4.62
CA ASN A 28 -12.69 -13.21 3.34
C ASN A 28 -13.96 -14.11 3.41
N ASN A 29 -14.66 -14.08 4.54
CA ASN A 29 -15.82 -14.92 4.84
C ASN A 29 -17.15 -14.14 4.84
N LEU A 30 -17.28 -13.17 3.93
CA LEU A 30 -18.48 -12.35 3.81
C LEU A 30 -19.55 -13.03 2.95
N THR A 31 -20.81 -12.80 3.30
CA THR A 31 -21.95 -13.15 2.44
C THR A 31 -22.13 -12.07 1.38
N ALA A 32 -21.92 -12.42 0.12
CA ALA A 32 -22.14 -11.50 -0.99
C ALA A 32 -23.64 -11.24 -1.19
N LEU A 33 -23.99 -9.96 -1.35
CA LEU A 33 -25.34 -9.53 -1.72
C LEU A 33 -25.27 -8.67 -3.00
N PRO A 34 -26.27 -8.73 -3.89
CA PRO A 34 -26.35 -7.85 -5.03
C PRO A 34 -26.39 -6.38 -4.58
N ASN A 35 -25.42 -5.59 -5.04
CA ASN A 35 -25.35 -4.17 -4.74
C ASN A 35 -24.58 -3.42 -5.84
N ASN A 36 -24.91 -2.15 -6.06
CA ASN A 36 -24.21 -1.27 -6.99
C ASN A 36 -23.15 -0.40 -6.29
N ASN A 37 -23.16 -0.33 -4.96
CA ASN A 37 -22.15 0.42 -4.22
C ASN A 37 -20.82 -0.36 -4.19
N LYS A 38 -19.81 0.18 -4.89
CA LYS A 38 -18.47 -0.44 -4.98
C LYS A 38 -17.79 -0.63 -3.63
N SER A 39 -18.05 0.27 -2.67
CA SER A 39 -17.43 0.18 -1.33
C SER A 39 -18.04 -0.91 -0.46
N PHE A 40 -19.24 -1.41 -0.79
CA PHE A 40 -19.86 -2.51 -0.07
C PHE A 40 -19.26 -3.84 -0.54
N ILE A 41 -18.70 -4.60 0.40
CA ILE A 41 -17.99 -5.85 0.10
C ILE A 41 -18.73 -7.10 0.60
N GLY A 42 -19.84 -6.94 1.31
CA GLY A 42 -20.72 -8.04 1.72
C GLY A 42 -21.32 -7.83 3.11
N VAL A 43 -21.95 -8.88 3.64
CA VAL A 43 -22.55 -8.90 4.98
C VAL A 43 -21.85 -9.93 5.85
N LYS A 44 -21.70 -9.60 7.13
CA LYS A 44 -21.23 -10.51 8.16
C LYS A 44 -22.18 -10.53 9.35
N ASP A 45 -22.38 -11.70 9.94
CA ASP A 45 -23.14 -11.80 11.18
C ASP A 45 -22.35 -11.22 12.35
N TYR A 46 -22.98 -10.30 13.08
CA TYR A 46 -22.50 -9.84 14.38
C TYR A 46 -23.54 -10.26 15.43
N MET A 47 -23.23 -11.31 16.19
CA MET A 47 -24.08 -11.82 17.28
C MET A 47 -25.56 -12.03 16.88
N GLY A 48 -25.80 -12.59 15.69
CA GLY A 48 -27.15 -12.82 15.15
C GLY A 48 -27.74 -11.64 14.37
N SER A 49 -27.01 -10.53 14.26
CA SER A 49 -27.42 -9.35 13.48
C SER A 49 -26.61 -9.24 12.18
N PRO A 50 -27.25 -9.37 11.00
CA PRO A 50 -26.59 -9.18 9.71
C PRO A 50 -26.08 -7.74 9.58
N THR A 51 -24.76 -7.58 9.55
CA THR A 51 -24.10 -6.27 9.50
C THR A 51 -23.40 -6.07 8.15
N PRO A 52 -23.71 -4.99 7.41
CA PRO A 52 -23.06 -4.69 6.14
C PRO A 52 -21.63 -4.23 6.36
N ILE A 53 -20.70 -4.71 5.52
CA ILE A 53 -19.27 -4.42 5.59
C ILE A 53 -18.86 -3.56 4.39
N PHE A 54 -18.14 -2.48 4.66
CA PHE A 54 -17.63 -1.54 3.67
C PHE A 54 -16.11 -1.46 3.70
N ASP A 55 -15.47 -1.41 2.54
CA ASP A 55 -14.03 -1.20 2.39
C ASP A 55 -13.70 0.29 2.44
N LEU A 56 -13.01 0.69 3.51
CA LEU A 56 -12.65 2.09 3.73
C LEU A 56 -11.55 2.56 2.77
N GLY A 57 -10.74 1.64 2.24
CA GLY A 57 -9.79 1.91 1.15
C GLY A 57 -10.52 2.33 -0.13
N LEU A 58 -11.58 1.61 -0.51
CA LEU A 58 -12.41 1.98 -1.66
C LEU A 58 -13.08 3.35 -1.48
N ILE A 59 -13.54 3.67 -0.26
CA ILE A 59 -14.15 4.98 0.04
C ILE A 59 -13.11 6.10 -0.03
N LEU A 60 -11.95 5.93 0.61
CA LEU A 60 -10.99 7.03 0.80
C LEU A 60 -9.93 7.16 -0.30
N ASN A 61 -9.67 6.09 -1.04
CA ASN A 61 -8.58 5.99 -2.01
C ASN A 61 -9.07 5.63 -3.42
N ASN A 62 -10.37 5.34 -3.63
CA ASN A 62 -10.95 4.79 -4.86
C ASN A 62 -10.41 3.41 -5.29
N GLU A 63 -9.53 2.81 -4.50
CA GLU A 63 -8.92 1.51 -4.71
C GLU A 63 -8.65 0.86 -3.34
N SER A 64 -8.79 -0.47 -3.24
CA SER A 64 -8.49 -1.17 -2.00
C SER A 64 -6.99 -1.35 -1.83
N THR A 65 -6.52 -1.30 -0.58
CA THR A 65 -5.11 -1.52 -0.25
C THR A 65 -4.62 -2.88 -0.76
N HIS A 66 -5.48 -3.91 -0.76
CA HIS A 66 -5.16 -5.21 -1.35
C HIS A 66 -4.74 -5.11 -2.81
N VAL A 67 -5.48 -4.36 -3.64
CA VAL A 67 -5.19 -4.20 -5.08
C VAL A 67 -3.90 -3.40 -5.28
N THR A 68 -3.72 -2.31 -4.52
CA THR A 68 -2.50 -1.51 -4.59
C THR A 68 -1.27 -2.33 -4.19
N ASN A 69 -1.37 -3.13 -3.12
CA ASN A 69 -0.28 -4.01 -2.66
C ASN A 69 0.02 -5.13 -3.66
N ALA A 70 -0.99 -5.76 -4.25
CA ALA A 70 -0.81 -6.75 -5.30
C ALA A 70 -0.07 -6.16 -6.51
N SER A 71 -0.49 -4.97 -6.95
CA SER A 71 0.16 -4.25 -8.07
C SER A 71 1.63 -3.92 -7.76
N LEU A 72 1.95 -3.54 -6.52
CA LEU A 72 3.32 -3.29 -6.09
C LEU A 72 4.15 -4.58 -6.07
N ALA A 73 3.60 -5.69 -5.57
CA ALA A 73 4.27 -6.98 -5.56
C ALA A 73 4.56 -7.49 -6.98
N ASP A 74 3.60 -7.33 -7.90
CA ASP A 74 3.76 -7.67 -9.32
C ASP A 74 4.83 -6.80 -10.00
N LEU A 75 4.86 -5.50 -9.71
CA LEU A 75 5.90 -4.59 -10.18
C LEU A 75 7.28 -5.07 -9.71
N LEU A 76 7.44 -5.35 -8.41
CA LEU A 76 8.71 -5.84 -7.87
C LEU A 76 9.14 -7.17 -8.50
N GLN A 77 8.19 -8.08 -8.75
CA GLN A 77 8.47 -9.34 -9.45
C GLN A 77 8.91 -9.12 -10.91
N ALA A 78 8.25 -8.20 -11.63
CA ALA A 78 8.64 -7.85 -12.99
C ALA A 78 10.04 -7.23 -13.03
N ARG A 79 10.35 -6.32 -12.10
CA ARG A 79 11.67 -5.70 -11.97
C ARG A 79 12.76 -6.71 -11.61
N GLU A 80 12.47 -7.70 -10.77
CA GLU A 80 13.40 -8.81 -10.51
C GLU A 80 13.72 -9.59 -11.80
N LYS A 81 12.69 -9.96 -12.58
CA LYS A 81 12.85 -10.66 -13.86
C LYS A 81 13.67 -9.85 -14.86
N ASP A 82 13.45 -8.54 -14.93
CA ASP A 82 14.21 -7.63 -15.79
C ASP A 82 15.72 -7.70 -15.45
N HIS A 83 16.08 -7.74 -14.16
CA HIS A 83 17.48 -7.87 -13.73
C HIS A 83 18.06 -9.26 -14.00
N ILE A 84 17.27 -10.33 -13.86
CA ILE A 84 17.70 -11.69 -14.21
C ILE A 84 18.03 -11.77 -15.70
N GLU A 85 17.19 -11.20 -16.56
CA GLU A 85 17.44 -11.16 -18.00
C GLU A 85 18.63 -10.27 -18.34
N TRP A 86 18.73 -9.10 -17.72
CA TRP A 86 19.88 -8.20 -17.89
C TRP A 86 21.20 -8.89 -17.55
N PHE A 87 21.23 -9.63 -16.43
CA PHE A 87 22.44 -10.32 -15.97
C PHE A 87 22.80 -11.50 -16.87
N LYS A 88 21.80 -12.22 -17.42
CA LYS A 88 22.01 -13.27 -18.43
C LYS A 88 22.58 -12.72 -19.74
N GLN A 89 22.08 -11.57 -20.21
CA GLN A 89 22.61 -10.94 -21.43
C GLN A 89 24.05 -10.45 -21.23
N LEU A 90 24.40 -10.01 -20.01
CA LEU A 90 25.78 -9.68 -19.68
C LEU A 90 26.68 -10.93 -19.73
N GLU A 91 26.25 -12.05 -19.14
CA GLU A 91 26.95 -13.35 -19.22
C GLU A 91 27.16 -13.79 -20.68
N HIS A 92 26.12 -13.66 -21.50
CA HIS A 92 26.17 -13.98 -22.93
C HIS A 92 27.19 -13.12 -23.66
N SER A 93 27.13 -11.80 -23.49
CA SER A 93 28.08 -10.84 -24.09
C SER A 93 29.53 -11.14 -23.71
N ILE A 94 29.80 -11.47 -22.45
CA ILE A 94 31.13 -11.86 -21.97
C ILE A 94 31.59 -13.18 -22.62
N THR A 95 30.67 -14.13 -22.78
CA THR A 95 30.99 -15.48 -23.27
C THR A 95 31.17 -15.52 -24.79
N THR A 96 30.36 -14.79 -25.55
CA THR A 96 30.39 -14.79 -27.02
C THR A 96 31.24 -13.66 -27.61
N GLY A 97 31.48 -12.59 -26.84
CA GLY A 97 32.09 -11.36 -27.33
C GLY A 97 31.13 -10.45 -28.10
N GLU A 98 29.84 -10.79 -28.16
CA GLU A 98 28.82 -9.94 -28.77
C GLU A 98 28.62 -8.65 -27.97
N PRO A 99 28.30 -7.50 -28.60
CA PRO A 99 28.08 -6.24 -27.88
C PRO A 99 26.92 -6.32 -26.88
N PHE A 100 27.14 -5.83 -25.65
CA PHE A 100 26.07 -5.68 -24.67
C PHE A 100 25.20 -4.46 -25.00
N GLY A 101 23.92 -4.69 -25.31
CA GLY A 101 23.00 -3.67 -25.80
C GLY A 101 22.09 -3.01 -24.75
N LEU A 102 22.12 -3.46 -23.49
CA LEU A 102 21.21 -2.94 -22.46
C LEU A 102 21.78 -1.74 -21.71
N ALA A 103 20.90 -0.97 -21.08
CA ALA A 103 21.27 0.19 -20.27
C ALA A 103 22.14 -0.24 -19.08
N ARG A 104 23.26 0.46 -18.88
CA ARG A 104 24.21 0.22 -17.78
C ARG A 104 24.06 1.23 -16.64
N ASP A 105 23.38 2.35 -16.86
CA ASP A 105 23.05 3.30 -15.80
C ASP A 105 21.91 2.73 -14.92
N PRO A 106 22.13 2.57 -13.60
CA PRO A 106 21.11 2.04 -12.69
C PRO A 106 19.84 2.91 -12.66
N HIS A 107 19.93 4.22 -12.87
CA HIS A 107 18.76 5.11 -12.85
C HIS A 107 17.95 5.06 -14.16
N GLN A 108 18.50 4.46 -15.22
CA GLN A 108 17.82 4.33 -16.50
C GLN A 108 17.04 3.03 -16.66
N CYS A 109 17.30 2.03 -15.81
CA CYS A 109 16.54 0.80 -15.80
C CYS A 109 15.11 1.04 -15.27
N ALA A 110 14.17 0.17 -15.63
CA ALA A 110 12.78 0.34 -15.25
C ALA A 110 12.57 0.33 -13.72
N PHE A 111 13.45 -0.37 -12.99
CA PHE A 111 13.45 -0.35 -11.53
C PHE A 111 14.00 0.97 -10.98
N GLY A 112 15.15 1.45 -11.46
CA GLY A 112 15.74 2.71 -11.01
C GLY A 112 14.81 3.90 -11.17
N LYS A 113 14.16 4.02 -12.34
CA LYS A 113 13.15 5.07 -12.61
C LYS A 113 12.00 5.06 -11.62
N TRP A 114 11.55 3.87 -11.23
CA TRP A 114 10.50 3.71 -10.23
C TRP A 114 11.04 3.99 -8.82
N TYR A 115 12.17 3.41 -8.47
CA TYR A 115 12.84 3.48 -7.17
C TYR A 115 13.14 4.93 -6.77
N ASP A 116 13.64 5.74 -7.72
CA ASP A 116 13.99 7.15 -7.47
C ASP A 116 12.77 8.02 -7.10
N ASN A 117 11.56 7.59 -7.47
CA ASN A 117 10.32 8.35 -7.26
C ASN A 117 9.38 7.72 -6.22
N PHE A 118 9.62 6.45 -5.85
CA PHE A 118 8.74 5.72 -4.95
C PHE A 118 8.88 6.22 -3.51
N LYS A 119 7.75 6.34 -2.82
CA LYS A 119 7.69 6.69 -1.41
C LYS A 119 6.71 5.77 -0.71
N THR A 120 7.09 5.32 0.47
CA THR A 120 6.24 4.53 1.36
C THR A 120 6.36 5.06 2.77
N ASP A 121 5.27 4.92 3.52
CA ASP A 121 5.18 5.18 4.95
C ASP A 121 5.34 3.88 5.78
N ASN A 122 5.49 2.73 5.12
CA ASN A 122 5.88 1.48 5.76
C ASN A 122 7.39 1.49 6.00
N GLU A 123 7.79 1.67 7.27
CA GLU A 123 9.19 1.80 7.68
C GLU A 123 10.02 0.54 7.37
N ASP A 124 9.43 -0.65 7.47
CA ASP A 124 10.10 -1.91 7.16
C ASP A 124 10.37 -2.05 5.65
N LEU A 125 9.38 -1.71 4.81
CA LEU A 125 9.54 -1.72 3.36
C LEU A 125 10.57 -0.66 2.91
N ASP A 126 10.51 0.54 3.47
CA ASP A 126 11.49 1.61 3.21
C ASP A 126 12.91 1.16 3.57
N SER A 127 13.08 0.50 4.72
CA SER A 127 14.36 -0.07 5.17
C SER A 127 14.90 -1.12 4.18
N ILE A 128 14.03 -2.01 3.68
CA ILE A 128 14.41 -2.98 2.65
C ILE A 128 14.79 -2.29 1.35
N LEU A 129 14.00 -1.32 0.89
CA LEU A 129 14.24 -0.59 -0.36
C LEU A 129 15.58 0.17 -0.34
N LYS A 130 15.92 0.84 0.76
CA LYS A 130 17.22 1.52 0.91
C LYS A 130 18.42 0.61 0.72
N ARG A 131 18.27 -0.68 1.06
CA ARG A 131 19.34 -1.69 0.90
C ARG A 131 19.56 -2.12 -0.55
N PHE A 132 18.68 -1.75 -1.49
CA PHE A 132 18.90 -2.00 -2.92
C PHE A 132 19.98 -1.10 -3.51
N ASP A 133 20.14 0.12 -3.00
CA ASP A 133 20.94 1.16 -3.66
C ASP A 133 22.36 0.69 -4.01
N GLU A 134 23.06 0.15 -3.02
CA GLU A 134 24.44 -0.31 -3.15
C GLU A 134 24.59 -1.51 -4.09
N PRO A 135 23.90 -2.66 -3.90
CA PRO A 135 24.00 -3.80 -4.81
C PRO A 135 23.49 -3.49 -6.22
N HIS A 136 22.46 -2.66 -6.37
CA HIS A 136 21.94 -2.25 -7.67
C HIS A 136 22.97 -1.44 -8.46
N LYS A 137 23.56 -0.40 -7.84
CA LYS A 137 24.64 0.39 -8.46
C LYS A 137 25.86 -0.48 -8.78
N ARG A 138 26.22 -1.40 -7.87
CA ARG A 138 27.35 -2.32 -8.07
C ARG A 138 27.15 -3.21 -9.29
N ILE A 139 26.01 -3.88 -9.43
CA ILE A 139 25.71 -4.75 -10.58
C ILE A 139 25.71 -3.97 -11.90
N HIS A 140 25.16 -2.77 -11.90
CA HIS A 140 25.15 -1.93 -13.10
C HIS A 140 26.57 -1.46 -13.50
N SER A 141 27.39 -1.03 -12.54
CA SER A 141 28.79 -0.66 -12.77
C SER A 141 29.69 -1.84 -13.18
N LEU A 142 29.29 -3.06 -12.80
CA LEU A 142 30.02 -4.28 -13.13
C LEU A 142 30.08 -4.49 -14.65
N ALA A 143 29.01 -4.16 -15.39
CA ALA A 143 29.00 -4.29 -16.84
C ALA A 143 30.13 -3.48 -17.50
N ASP A 144 30.37 -2.23 -17.06
CA ASP A 144 31.46 -1.41 -17.59
C ASP A 144 32.83 -2.05 -17.34
N THR A 145 33.02 -2.60 -16.15
CA THR A 145 34.27 -3.25 -15.74
C THR A 145 34.52 -4.51 -16.58
N LEU A 146 33.53 -5.39 -16.70
CA LEU A 146 33.67 -6.66 -17.41
C LEU A 146 33.84 -6.45 -18.91
N LEU A 147 33.09 -5.53 -19.52
CA LEU A 147 33.23 -5.22 -20.94
C LEU A 147 34.58 -4.57 -21.27
N ASN A 148 35.19 -3.83 -20.33
CA ASN A 148 36.56 -3.33 -20.47
C ASN A 148 37.58 -4.47 -20.50
N LEU A 149 37.46 -5.44 -19.60
CA LEU A 149 38.35 -6.62 -19.56
C LEU A 149 38.24 -7.45 -20.85
N ILE A 150 37.02 -7.64 -21.37
CA ILE A 150 36.82 -8.31 -22.67
C ILE A 150 37.53 -7.58 -23.81
N ARG A 151 37.45 -6.24 -23.85
CA ARG A 151 38.18 -5.43 -24.85
C ARG A 151 39.70 -5.53 -24.73
N GLN A 152 40.21 -5.85 -23.55
CA GLN A 152 41.64 -6.06 -23.27
C GLN A 152 42.09 -7.51 -23.50
N GLY A 153 41.17 -8.41 -23.89
CA GLY A 153 41.46 -9.82 -24.09
C GLY A 153 41.51 -10.65 -22.80
N GLN A 154 41.10 -10.10 -21.66
CA GLN A 154 41.12 -10.74 -20.33
C GLN A 154 39.77 -11.43 -20.05
N LYS A 155 39.41 -12.42 -20.87
CA LYS A 155 38.09 -13.07 -20.79
C LYS A 155 37.94 -13.95 -19.54
N GLU A 156 38.96 -14.70 -19.19
CA GLU A 156 38.94 -15.60 -18.04
C GLU A 156 38.73 -14.82 -16.73
N GLU A 157 39.47 -13.71 -16.57
CA GLU A 157 39.33 -12.81 -15.42
C GLU A 157 37.92 -12.20 -15.34
N ALA A 158 37.36 -11.78 -16.48
CA ALA A 158 36.00 -11.26 -16.53
C ALA A 158 34.96 -12.31 -16.07
N LEU A 159 35.11 -13.56 -16.50
CA LEU A 159 34.23 -14.67 -16.10
C LEU A 159 34.37 -15.01 -14.61
N GLU A 160 35.56 -14.95 -14.04
CA GLU A 160 35.79 -15.17 -12.61
C GLU A 160 35.11 -14.08 -11.76
N ILE A 161 35.30 -12.80 -12.12
CA ILE A 161 34.64 -11.68 -11.43
C ILE A 161 33.12 -11.80 -11.57
N PHE A 162 32.62 -12.09 -12.77
CA PHE A 162 31.19 -12.29 -13.01
C PHE A 162 30.61 -13.39 -12.13
N ALA A 163 31.27 -14.55 -12.06
CA ALA A 163 30.83 -15.68 -11.23
C ALA A 163 30.83 -15.35 -9.74
N SER A 164 31.81 -14.57 -9.27
CA SER A 164 31.87 -14.08 -7.89
C SER A 164 30.70 -13.14 -7.56
N GLU A 165 30.47 -12.12 -8.39
CA GLU A 165 29.40 -11.14 -8.24
C GLU A 165 28.00 -11.79 -8.36
N LYS A 166 27.85 -12.81 -9.22
CA LYS A 166 26.63 -13.62 -9.32
C LYS A 166 26.26 -14.27 -7.98
N ARG A 167 27.25 -14.86 -7.30
CA ARG A 167 27.07 -15.57 -6.01
C ARG A 167 26.94 -14.64 -4.80
N THR A 168 27.34 -13.37 -4.94
CA THR A 168 27.37 -12.39 -3.85
C THR A 168 26.33 -11.30 -4.11
N THR A 169 26.73 -10.20 -4.77
CA THR A 169 25.93 -9.00 -4.97
C THR A 169 24.62 -9.27 -5.70
N PHE A 170 24.64 -10.07 -6.78
CA PHE A 170 23.43 -10.34 -7.55
C PHE A 170 22.45 -11.21 -6.75
N THR A 171 22.96 -12.23 -6.05
CA THR A 171 22.13 -13.06 -5.16
C THR A 171 21.54 -12.23 -4.02
N LEU A 172 22.28 -11.27 -3.46
CA LEU A 172 21.75 -10.32 -2.48
C LEU A 172 20.62 -9.46 -3.07
N LEU A 173 20.81 -8.94 -4.28
CA LEU A 173 19.80 -8.13 -4.96
C LEU A 173 18.48 -8.91 -5.17
N LEU A 174 18.56 -10.18 -5.59
CA LEU A 174 17.38 -11.04 -5.74
C LEU A 174 16.67 -11.30 -4.40
N ARG A 175 17.43 -11.55 -3.33
CA ARG A 175 16.86 -11.70 -1.98
C ARG A 175 16.15 -10.44 -1.51
N LEU A 176 16.67 -9.26 -1.84
CA LEU A 176 16.01 -8.00 -1.51
C LEU A 176 14.67 -7.85 -2.25
N PHE A 177 14.59 -8.25 -3.53
CA PHE A 177 13.32 -8.30 -4.27
C PHE A 177 12.29 -9.22 -3.61
N GLU A 178 12.73 -10.41 -3.19
CA GLU A 178 11.89 -11.36 -2.45
C GLU A 178 11.42 -10.77 -1.12
N SER A 179 12.34 -10.26 -0.29
CA SER A 179 12.00 -9.64 1.00
C SER A 179 11.05 -8.46 0.86
N ALA A 180 11.23 -7.62 -0.18
CA ALA A 180 10.34 -6.49 -0.42
C ALA A 180 8.91 -6.94 -0.74
N ARG A 181 8.75 -7.98 -1.58
CA ARG A 181 7.43 -8.55 -1.88
C ARG A 181 6.79 -9.19 -0.65
N GLU A 182 7.55 -9.98 0.10
CA GLU A 182 7.07 -10.60 1.33
C GLU A 182 6.60 -9.55 2.34
N GLN A 183 7.35 -8.45 2.50
CA GLN A 183 6.98 -7.36 3.39
C GLN A 183 5.64 -6.71 2.99
N VAL A 184 5.40 -6.50 1.70
CA VAL A 184 4.13 -5.96 1.18
C VAL A 184 2.95 -6.89 1.52
N VAL A 185 3.15 -8.20 1.47
CA VAL A 185 2.10 -9.19 1.79
C VAL A 185 1.90 -9.34 3.30
N LEU A 186 2.98 -9.40 4.08
CA LEU A 186 2.93 -9.64 5.52
C LEU A 186 2.40 -8.46 6.34
N ASP A 187 2.60 -7.23 5.86
CA ASP A 187 2.07 -6.03 6.52
C ASP A 187 0.55 -5.89 6.32
N TYR A 188 0.00 -6.46 5.24
CA TYR A 188 -1.43 -6.39 4.96
C TYR A 188 -2.22 -7.44 5.76
N LYS A 189 -2.68 -7.04 6.95
CA LYS A 189 -3.47 -7.87 7.86
C LYS A 189 -4.81 -7.19 8.18
N PRO A 190 -5.70 -7.09 7.18
CA PRO A 190 -6.92 -6.31 7.30
C PRO A 190 -7.83 -6.82 8.42
N ILE A 191 -8.56 -5.88 9.00
CA ILE A 191 -9.52 -6.11 10.08
C ILE A 191 -10.85 -5.44 9.75
N ILE A 192 -11.93 -6.01 10.26
CA ILE A 192 -13.25 -5.40 10.28
C ILE A 192 -13.44 -4.71 11.63
N ILE A 193 -13.87 -3.45 11.61
CA ILE A 193 -14.32 -2.68 12.77
C ILE A 193 -15.84 -2.66 12.75
N PHE A 194 -16.49 -3.34 13.69
CA PHE A 194 -17.92 -3.23 13.90
C PHE A 194 -18.22 -1.94 14.68
N THR A 195 -18.99 -1.04 14.07
CA THR A 195 -19.33 0.27 14.65
C THR A 195 -20.77 0.30 15.17
N THR A 196 -21.08 1.26 16.05
CA THR A 196 -22.41 1.43 16.66
C THR A 196 -22.81 2.90 16.75
N LYS A 197 -24.12 3.18 16.87
CA LYS A 197 -24.66 4.52 17.20
C LYS A 197 -25.18 4.64 18.63
N ASP A 198 -25.46 3.50 19.27
CA ASP A 198 -26.12 3.42 20.58
C ASP A 198 -25.28 2.68 21.63
N GLY A 199 -24.08 2.21 21.25
CA GLY A 199 -23.18 1.46 22.12
C GLY A 199 -23.53 -0.03 22.24
N GLN A 200 -24.57 -0.52 21.55
CA GLN A 200 -25.11 -1.87 21.75
C GLN A 200 -25.30 -2.62 20.43
N ASN A 201 -25.97 -2.00 19.46
CA ASN A 201 -26.34 -2.64 18.20
C ASN A 201 -25.31 -2.31 17.11
N PRO A 202 -24.93 -3.30 16.27
CA PRO A 202 -24.05 -3.04 15.14
C PRO A 202 -24.77 -2.15 14.13
N HIS A 203 -24.07 -1.12 13.65
CA HIS A 203 -24.56 -0.26 12.59
C HIS A 203 -23.99 -0.70 11.24
N ILE A 204 -22.66 -0.64 11.10
CA ILE A 204 -21.92 -1.09 9.92
C ILE A 204 -20.55 -1.62 10.35
N GLY A 205 -19.96 -2.47 9.51
CA GLY A 205 -18.56 -2.88 9.60
C GLY A 205 -17.68 -2.11 8.61
N LEU A 206 -16.47 -1.74 9.04
CA LEU A 206 -15.48 -1.08 8.20
C LEU A 206 -14.24 -1.96 8.07
N LEU A 207 -13.88 -2.34 6.85
CA LEU A 207 -12.62 -2.98 6.54
C LEU A 207 -11.52 -1.91 6.49
N VAL A 208 -10.47 -2.11 7.30
CA VAL A 208 -9.26 -1.28 7.35
C VAL A 208 -8.03 -2.17 7.35
N ASP A 209 -6.85 -1.61 7.10
CA ASP A 209 -5.63 -2.40 6.91
C ASP A 209 -5.07 -2.95 8.22
N LYS A 210 -5.04 -2.12 9.28
CA LYS A 210 -4.60 -2.51 10.63
C LYS A 210 -5.01 -1.47 11.68
N VAL A 211 -5.00 -1.89 12.95
CA VAL A 211 -5.03 -0.97 14.11
C VAL A 211 -3.64 -0.37 14.30
N GLU A 212 -3.58 0.93 14.60
CA GLU A 212 -2.35 1.63 14.97
C GLU A 212 -2.28 1.81 16.50
N ASP A 213 -2.57 3.03 16.98
CA ASP A 213 -2.53 3.42 18.38
C ASP A 213 -3.87 4.02 18.83
N SER A 214 -3.97 4.32 20.13
CA SER A 214 -5.10 5.06 20.70
C SER A 214 -4.65 6.41 21.19
N VAL A 215 -5.45 7.44 20.96
CA VAL A 215 -5.12 8.83 21.31
C VAL A 215 -6.25 9.47 22.12
N SER A 216 -5.87 10.17 23.18
CA SER A 216 -6.76 11.03 23.96
C SER A 216 -6.52 12.47 23.55
N VAL A 217 -7.54 13.13 23.02
CA VAL A 217 -7.45 14.51 22.51
C VAL A 217 -8.50 15.41 23.13
N ASP A 218 -8.13 16.66 23.39
CA ASP A 218 -9.08 17.68 23.79
C ASP A 218 -9.87 18.19 22.58
N LYS A 219 -11.12 18.58 22.82
CA LYS A 219 -12.02 19.05 21.75
C LYS A 219 -11.45 20.28 21.01
N SER A 220 -10.64 21.09 21.69
CA SER A 220 -9.95 22.26 21.13
C SER A 220 -8.89 21.89 20.09
N ASP A 221 -8.32 20.69 20.17
CA ASP A 221 -7.23 20.27 19.28
C ASP A 221 -7.74 19.65 17.98
N ILE A 222 -9.04 19.35 17.92
CA ILE A 222 -9.72 18.85 16.73
C ILE A 222 -9.97 20.04 15.79
N LYS A 223 -9.33 20.01 14.62
CA LYS A 223 -9.56 21.02 13.58
C LYS A 223 -10.72 20.61 12.68
N PRO A 224 -11.80 21.40 12.57
CA PRO A 224 -12.90 21.10 11.65
C PRO A 224 -12.44 21.15 10.19
N LEU A 225 -13.00 20.28 9.35
CA LEU A 225 -12.70 20.19 7.92
C LEU A 225 -13.51 21.19 7.06
N ASP A 226 -14.45 21.91 7.68
CA ASP A 226 -15.38 22.82 7.03
C ASP A 226 -14.65 23.90 6.20
N LYS A 227 -13.46 24.32 6.66
CA LYS A 227 -12.59 25.30 5.97
C LYS A 227 -11.69 24.72 4.88
N LEU A 228 -11.50 23.40 4.84
CA LEU A 228 -10.68 22.72 3.84
C LEU A 228 -11.49 22.44 2.57
N THR A 229 -12.77 22.05 2.72
CA THR A 229 -13.66 21.76 1.57
C THR A 229 -13.97 22.97 0.68
N SER A 230 -13.66 24.20 1.11
CA SER A 230 -13.80 25.43 0.32
C SER A 230 -12.66 25.67 -0.68
N ILE A 231 -11.57 24.90 -0.62
CA ILE A 231 -10.40 25.05 -1.50
C ILE A 231 -10.42 23.89 -2.52
N GLY A 232 -11.37 23.90 -3.47
CA GLY A 232 -11.30 23.08 -4.70
C GLY A 232 -10.97 21.57 -4.54
N PHE A 233 -11.31 20.95 -3.42
CA PHE A 233 -11.13 19.52 -3.23
C PHE A 233 -12.30 18.77 -3.88
N ASP A 234 -12.01 18.02 -4.94
CA ASP A 234 -12.97 17.11 -5.56
C ASP A 234 -13.08 15.85 -4.69
N ILE A 235 -13.85 15.97 -3.60
CA ILE A 235 -14.17 14.86 -2.69
C ILE A 235 -15.61 14.47 -2.96
N ASP A 236 -15.84 13.19 -3.20
CA ASP A 236 -17.17 12.67 -3.41
C ASP A 236 -18.08 12.98 -2.19
N PRO A 237 -19.40 13.15 -2.41
CA PRO A 237 -20.32 13.53 -1.33
C PRO A 237 -20.32 12.56 -0.13
N GLN A 238 -20.11 11.26 -0.36
CA GLN A 238 -20.11 10.24 0.69
C GLN A 238 -18.89 10.42 1.60
N THR A 239 -17.70 10.58 1.03
CA THR A 239 -16.47 10.85 1.79
C THR A 239 -16.54 12.17 2.54
N ARG A 240 -17.07 13.23 1.92
CA ARG A 240 -17.23 14.54 2.58
C ARG A 240 -18.13 14.47 3.81
N ASN A 241 -19.24 13.72 3.73
CA ASN A 241 -20.19 13.60 4.82
C ASN A 241 -19.66 12.77 6.00
N MET A 242 -18.64 11.96 5.77
CA MET A 242 -18.03 11.08 6.77
C MET A 242 -16.94 11.77 7.59
N MET A 243 -16.16 12.67 6.99
CA MET A 243 -15.06 13.32 7.70
C MET A 243 -15.57 14.44 8.63
N ARG A 244 -15.11 14.44 9.89
CA ARG A 244 -15.56 15.41 10.93
C ARG A 244 -14.48 16.37 11.38
N GLY A 245 -13.21 15.96 11.31
CA GLY A 245 -12.09 16.82 11.64
C GLY A 245 -10.75 16.14 11.45
N LEU A 246 -9.69 16.87 11.78
CA LEU A 246 -8.32 16.37 11.80
C LEU A 246 -7.77 16.47 13.21
N ILE A 247 -7.11 15.38 13.64
CA ILE A 247 -6.26 15.35 14.83
C ILE A 247 -4.82 15.53 14.36
N LYS A 248 -4.12 16.53 14.90
CA LYS A 248 -2.68 16.70 14.62
C LYS A 248 -1.89 15.72 15.49
N MET A 249 -1.07 14.88 14.85
CA MET A 249 -0.07 14.02 15.50
C MET A 249 1.33 14.62 15.29
N GLU A 250 2.35 14.05 15.95
CA GLU A 250 3.73 14.54 15.85
C GLU A 250 4.28 14.52 14.41
N LYS A 251 4.00 13.44 13.67
CA LYS A 251 4.52 13.21 12.31
C LYS A 251 3.44 13.26 11.21
N SER A 252 2.17 13.27 11.56
CA SER A 252 1.04 13.13 10.61
C SER A 252 -0.26 13.74 11.15
N HIS A 253 -1.36 13.56 10.41
CA HIS A 253 -2.70 13.89 10.89
C HIS A 253 -3.61 12.67 10.77
N SER A 254 -4.48 12.45 11.76
CA SER A 254 -5.55 11.46 11.67
C SER A 254 -6.85 12.12 11.27
N VAL A 255 -7.56 11.52 10.32
CA VAL A 255 -8.88 11.98 9.89
C VAL A 255 -9.95 11.37 10.79
N ILE A 256 -10.69 12.20 11.52
CA ILE A 256 -11.83 11.72 12.31
C ILE A 256 -12.96 11.34 11.37
N ILE A 257 -13.39 10.09 11.46
CA ILE A 257 -14.46 9.52 10.67
C ILE A 257 -15.70 9.29 11.53
N ASP A 258 -16.85 9.63 10.97
CA ASP A 258 -18.17 9.29 11.50
C ASP A 258 -18.81 8.23 10.60
N SER A 259 -18.70 6.97 11.02
CA SER A 259 -19.18 5.81 10.27
C SER A 259 -20.69 5.86 10.02
N SER A 260 -21.45 6.56 10.87
CA SER A 260 -22.90 6.71 10.75
C SER A 260 -23.34 7.45 9.48
N ALA A 261 -22.42 8.19 8.86
CA ALA A 261 -22.68 8.99 7.66
C ALA A 261 -22.49 8.23 6.35
N ILE A 262 -21.90 7.03 6.36
CA ILE A 262 -21.78 6.16 5.17
C ILE A 262 -23.16 5.74 4.65
N PHE A 263 -24.19 5.82 5.50
CA PHE A 263 -25.56 5.44 5.21
C PHE A 263 -26.53 6.63 5.27
N LYS A 264 -26.14 7.82 4.80
CA LYS A 264 -27.13 8.90 4.61
C LYS A 264 -27.93 8.65 3.33
N PRO A 265 -29.24 8.39 3.42
CA PRO A 265 -30.07 8.27 2.24
C PRO A 265 -30.36 9.67 1.71
N SER A 266 -29.48 10.23 0.89
CA SER A 266 -29.91 11.31 -0.01
C SER A 266 -30.61 10.77 -1.26
N GLU A 267 -30.64 9.44 -1.46
CA GLU A 267 -31.22 8.79 -2.64
C GLU A 267 -32.49 7.96 -2.34
N LEU A 268 -32.86 7.73 -1.07
CA LEU A 268 -34.13 7.05 -0.74
C LEU A 268 -35.30 8.02 -0.49
N GLU A 269 -35.06 9.33 -0.34
CA GLU A 269 -36.13 10.33 -0.15
C GLU A 269 -36.81 10.74 -1.47
N GLU A 270 -36.19 10.53 -2.64
CA GLU A 270 -36.87 10.79 -3.93
C GLU A 270 -37.82 9.67 -4.35
N ALA A 271 -37.73 8.48 -3.75
CA ALA A 271 -38.62 7.36 -4.05
C ALA A 271 -39.94 7.36 -3.25
N THR A 272 -40.08 8.23 -2.25
CA THR A 272 -41.28 8.31 -1.38
C THR A 272 -42.18 9.51 -1.67
N LEU A 273 -41.95 10.25 -2.76
CA LEU A 273 -42.79 11.39 -3.18
C LEU A 273 -43.67 11.10 -4.41
N ILE A 274 -43.88 9.84 -4.76
CA ILE A 274 -44.89 9.43 -5.74
C ILE A 274 -45.80 8.36 -5.10
N GLU A 275 -46.69 8.80 -4.22
CA GLU A 275 -47.99 8.16 -3.96
C GLU A 275 -49.12 9.12 -4.35
#